data_AF-A0AAQ4CQ09-F1
#
_entry.id   AF-A0AAQ4CQ09-F1
#
_cell.length_a   1.000
_cell.length_b   1.000
_cell.length_c   1.000
_cell.angle_alpha   90.00
_cell.angle_beta   90.00
_cell.angle_gamma   90.00
#
_symmetry.space_group_name_H-M   'P 1'
#
loop_
_entity.id
_entity.type
_entity.pdbx_description
1 polymer ?
#
loop_
_entity_poly.entity_id
_entity_poly.type
_entity_poly.pdbx_seq_one_letter_code
_entity_poly.pdbx_strand_id
1 'polypeptide(L)'
;MLGKIVVVLIIILIVAFVITHFNLFYHPQTPVTKSEESTLVKDIITYQFTISTNSSTKYTVPIKLPSYGNVTVKISGNKFNLSILDNSYLVYSGLINGYFERSFTGNGTLYLVFSSESGVYANVTLTEVYY
;
A
#
# COMPACT_ATOMS: atom_id res chain seq x y z
N MET A 1 -33.00 -9.28 45.79
CA MET A 1 -31.73 -9.78 45.21
C MET A 1 -31.77 -9.88 43.68
N LEU A 2 -32.90 -10.29 43.08
CA LEU A 2 -33.08 -10.43 41.63
C LEU A 2 -32.75 -9.16 40.81
N GLY A 3 -33.18 -7.98 41.27
CA GLY A 3 -32.95 -6.73 40.53
C GLY A 3 -31.48 -6.35 40.35
N LYS A 4 -30.60 -6.70 41.31
CA LYS A 4 -29.16 -6.44 41.20
C LYS A 4 -28.50 -7.34 40.14
N ILE A 5 -28.97 -8.58 40.02
CA ILE A 5 -28.46 -9.55 39.04
C ILE A 5 -28.83 -9.11 37.61
N VAL A 6 -30.05 -8.61 37.41
CA VAL A 6 -30.51 -8.07 36.12
C VAL A 6 -29.67 -6.86 35.69
N VAL A 7 -29.37 -5.95 36.62
CA VAL A 7 -28.56 -4.76 36.33
C VAL A 7 -27.13 -5.15 35.92
N VAL A 8 -26.51 -6.13 36.59
CA VAL A 8 -25.16 -6.60 36.25
C VAL A 8 -25.12 -7.25 34.86
N LEU A 9 -26.14 -8.04 34.51
CA LEU A 9 -26.26 -8.67 33.19
C LEU A 9 -26.38 -7.62 32.06
N ILE A 10 -27.16 -6.56 32.28
CA ILE A 10 -27.31 -5.47 31.32
C ILE A 10 -25.97 -4.74 31.10
N ILE A 11 -25.21 -4.47 32.17
CA ILE A 11 -23.91 -3.80 32.06
C ILE A 11 -22.92 -4.66 31.26
N ILE A 12 -22.86 -5.97 31.52
CA ILE A 12 -21.98 -6.88 30.78
C ILE A 12 -22.35 -6.93 29.29
N LEU A 13 -23.64 -6.97 28.96
CA LEU A 13 -24.12 -6.94 27.57
C LEU A 13 -23.76 -5.63 26.86
N ILE A 14 -23.90 -4.48 27.54
CA ILE A 14 -23.51 -3.17 26.98
C ILE A 14 -22.00 -3.12 26.73
N VAL A 15 -21.17 -3.58 27.68
CA VAL A 15 -19.72 -3.58 27.51
C VAL A 15 -19.29 -4.51 26.38
N ALA A 16 -19.87 -5.70 26.28
CA ALA A 16 -19.57 -6.64 25.18
C ALA A 16 -19.99 -6.07 23.81
N PHE A 17 -21.14 -5.40 23.74
CA PHE A 17 -21.63 -4.73 22.54
C PHE A 17 -20.70 -3.58 22.12
N VAL A 18 -20.24 -2.77 23.07
CA VAL A 18 -19.31 -1.66 22.81
C VAL A 18 -17.96 -2.18 22.29
N ILE A 19 -17.38 -3.20 22.92
CA ILE A 19 -16.09 -3.77 22.50
C ILE A 19 -16.17 -4.37 21.08
N THR A 20 -17.24 -5.10 20.78
CA THR A 20 -17.43 -5.68 19.45
C THR A 20 -17.63 -4.61 18.37
N HIS A 21 -18.38 -3.54 18.66
CA HIS A 21 -18.57 -2.47 17.68
C HIS A 21 -17.31 -1.62 17.49
N PHE A 22 -16.52 -1.34 18.54
CA PHE A 22 -15.24 -0.65 18.37
C PHE A 22 -14.22 -1.46 17.55
N ASN A 23 -14.19 -2.80 17.68
CA ASN A 23 -13.34 -3.65 16.83
C ASN A 23 -13.81 -3.76 15.38
N LEU A 24 -15.08 -3.51 15.08
CA LEU A 24 -15.63 -3.50 13.71
C LEU A 24 -15.30 -2.20 12.94
N PHE A 25 -14.96 -1.11 13.64
CA PHE A 25 -14.61 0.17 13.02
C PHE A 25 -13.12 0.53 13.11
N TYR A 26 -12.31 -0.26 13.81
CA TYR A 26 -10.86 -0.06 13.87
C TYR A 26 -10.15 -0.77 12.70
N HIS A 27 -10.38 -0.28 11.48
CA HIS A 27 -9.38 -0.43 10.44
C HIS A 27 -8.29 0.60 10.69
N PRO A 28 -7.01 0.22 10.86
CA PRO A 28 -5.93 1.19 10.83
C PRO A 28 -5.94 1.85 9.45
N GLN A 29 -6.55 3.03 9.37
CA GLN A 29 -6.35 3.94 8.26
C GLN A 29 -4.92 4.46 8.40
N THR A 30 -3.97 3.79 7.74
CA THR A 30 -2.74 4.46 7.35
C THR A 30 -3.13 5.74 6.63
N PRO A 31 -2.66 6.93 7.04
CA PRO A 31 -2.95 8.15 6.31
C PRO A 31 -2.32 8.01 4.92
N VAL A 32 -3.14 7.73 3.92
CA VAL A 32 -2.76 7.88 2.52
C VAL A 32 -2.85 9.38 2.26
N THR A 33 -1.69 10.03 2.20
CA THR A 33 -1.61 11.43 1.78
C THR A 33 -2.20 11.54 0.38
N LYS A 34 -3.10 12.51 0.23
CA LYS A 34 -3.93 12.81 -0.94
C LYS A 34 -3.15 12.65 -2.26
N SER A 35 -3.53 11.67 -3.08
CA SER A 35 -3.07 11.55 -4.47
C SER A 35 -3.80 12.60 -5.29
N GLU A 36 -3.08 13.59 -5.80
CA GLU A 36 -3.59 14.48 -6.84
C GLU A 36 -3.46 13.77 -8.19
N GLU A 37 -4.58 13.50 -8.83
CA GLU A 37 -4.64 12.96 -10.19
C GLU A 37 -4.49 14.12 -11.18
N SER A 38 -3.38 14.16 -11.91
CA SER A 38 -3.07 15.24 -12.86
C SER A 38 -3.32 14.80 -14.31
N THR A 39 -3.87 15.76 -15.06
CA THR A 39 -4.41 15.75 -16.41
C THR A 39 -3.69 14.94 -17.49
N LEU A 40 -4.49 14.19 -18.26
CA LEU A 40 -4.17 13.50 -19.51
C LEU A 40 -3.46 14.42 -20.53
N VAL A 41 -2.17 14.17 -20.74
CA VAL A 41 -1.48 14.49 -21.99
C VAL A 41 -0.81 13.21 -22.46
N LYS A 42 -1.33 12.67 -23.57
CA LYS A 42 -0.74 11.62 -24.42
C LYS A 42 0.29 10.72 -23.70
N ASP A 43 -0.28 9.70 -23.06
CA ASP A 43 0.22 8.34 -22.97
C ASP A 43 1.47 8.08 -22.11
N ILE A 44 1.67 8.90 -21.08
CA ILE A 44 2.53 8.57 -19.93
C ILE A 44 1.71 8.80 -18.66
N ILE A 45 1.13 7.75 -18.10
CA ILE A 45 0.49 7.85 -16.78
C ILE A 45 1.59 7.74 -15.73
N THR A 46 1.95 8.90 -15.18
CA THR A 46 2.92 9.01 -14.08
C THR A 46 2.21 8.99 -12.74
N TYR A 47 2.36 7.88 -12.01
CA TYR A 47 1.99 7.83 -10.59
C TYR A 47 3.20 8.24 -9.77
N GLN A 48 3.13 9.41 -9.13
CA GLN A 48 4.14 9.82 -8.15
C GLN A 48 3.62 9.60 -6.75
N PHE A 49 4.34 8.79 -5.96
CA PHE A 49 4.08 8.67 -4.54
C PHE A 49 5.39 8.60 -3.76
N THR A 50 5.32 9.13 -2.55
CA THR A 50 6.42 9.08 -1.58
C THR A 50 6.03 8.17 -0.44
N ILE A 51 6.85 7.16 -0.20
CA ILE A 51 6.74 6.31 0.98
C ILE A 51 7.74 6.88 1.99
N SER A 52 7.27 7.26 3.17
CA SER A 52 8.11 7.64 4.32
C SER A 52 7.68 6.85 5.54
N THR A 53 8.48 5.88 5.96
CA THR A 53 8.25 5.14 7.21
C THR A 53 9.48 5.25 8.11
N ASN A 54 9.29 5.06 9.42
CA ASN A 54 10.35 5.18 10.43
C ASN A 54 10.57 3.85 11.18
N SER A 55 10.03 2.74 10.67
CA SER A 55 10.02 1.44 11.35
C SER A 55 10.33 0.30 10.39
N SER A 56 10.96 -0.75 10.92
CA SER A 56 11.23 -2.01 10.20
C SER A 56 9.92 -2.72 9.88
N THR A 57 9.30 -2.36 8.75
CA THR A 57 8.01 -2.87 8.33
C THR A 57 8.01 -3.16 6.83
N LYS A 58 7.14 -4.09 6.44
CA LYS A 58 6.83 -4.38 5.04
C LYS A 58 5.68 -3.46 4.62
N TYR A 59 5.87 -2.69 3.55
CA TYR A 59 4.86 -1.80 3.00
C TYR A 59 4.50 -2.24 1.58
N THR A 60 3.20 -2.35 1.28
CA THR A 60 2.71 -2.80 -0.02
C THR A 60 1.89 -1.70 -0.67
N VAL A 61 2.29 -1.29 -1.87
CA VAL A 61 1.55 -0.34 -2.70
C VAL A 61 0.88 -1.09 -3.85
N PRO A 62 -0.45 -1.23 -3.84
CA PRO A 62 -1.19 -1.72 -4.99
C PRO A 62 -1.37 -0.58 -6.02
N ILE A 63 -1.03 -0.85 -7.28
CA ILE A 63 -1.24 0.05 -8.41
C ILE A 63 -2.06 -0.68 -9.45
N LYS A 64 -3.22 -0.13 -9.78
CA LYS A 64 -4.08 -0.65 -10.83
C LYS A 64 -3.63 -0.10 -12.17
N LEU A 65 -3.27 -0.99 -13.09
CA LEU A 65 -2.96 -0.66 -14.48
C LEU A 65 -4.28 -0.46 -15.24
N PRO A 66 -4.36 0.56 -16.10
CA PRO A 66 -5.58 0.83 -16.89
C PRO A 66 -5.78 -0.19 -18.00
N SER A 67 -4.69 -0.75 -18.54
CA SER A 67 -4.69 -1.70 -19.65
C SER A 67 -3.50 -2.66 -19.58
N TYR A 68 -3.52 -3.70 -20.41
CA TYR A 68 -2.34 -4.51 -20.71
C TYR A 68 -1.32 -3.65 -21.47
N GLY A 69 -0.09 -3.56 -20.97
CA GLY A 69 0.93 -2.72 -21.60
C GLY A 69 2.31 -2.88 -20.97
N ASN A 70 3.29 -2.16 -21.55
CA ASN A 70 4.60 -2.06 -20.94
C ASN A 70 4.56 -1.03 -19.82
N VAL A 71 4.99 -1.44 -18.63
CA VAL A 71 5.05 -0.59 -17.46
C VAL A 71 6.51 -0.44 -17.09
N THR A 72 6.97 0.80 -17.00
CA THR A 72 8.29 1.15 -16.49
C THR A 72 8.14 1.66 -15.07
N VAL A 73 8.76 0.96 -14.12
CA VAL A 73 8.83 1.35 -12.71
C VAL A 73 10.16 2.01 -12.46
N LYS A 74 10.13 3.28 -12.05
CA LYS A 74 11.27 4.09 -11.64
C LYS A 74 11.16 4.36 -10.16
N ILE A 75 12.22 4.09 -9.41
CA ILE A 75 12.25 4.28 -7.97
C ILE A 75 13.57 4.94 -7.59
N SER A 76 13.48 5.97 -6.76
CA SER A 76 14.65 6.57 -6.12
C SER A 76 14.48 6.55 -4.61
N GLY A 77 15.47 6.06 -3.87
CA GLY A 77 15.41 6.05 -2.41
C GLY A 77 16.69 5.57 -1.74
N ASN A 78 16.65 5.50 -0.40
CA ASN A 78 17.80 5.08 0.41
C ASN A 78 17.62 3.63 0.89
N LYS A 79 18.62 2.78 0.61
CA LYS A 79 18.73 1.35 0.93
C LYS A 79 17.45 0.65 1.45
N PHE A 80 16.76 -0.06 0.56
CA PHE A 80 15.58 -0.88 0.89
C PHE A 80 15.51 -2.11 -0.01
N ASN A 81 14.85 -3.16 0.44
CA ASN A 81 14.47 -4.28 -0.41
C ASN A 81 13.17 -3.96 -1.13
N LEU A 82 13.12 -4.30 -2.41
CA LEU A 82 11.96 -4.17 -3.28
C LEU A 82 11.56 -5.55 -3.81
N SER A 83 10.27 -5.84 -3.80
CA SER A 83 9.68 -6.91 -4.61
C SER A 83 8.54 -6.35 -5.44
N ILE A 84 8.47 -6.76 -6.71
CA ILE A 84 7.43 -6.36 -7.65
C ILE A 84 6.61 -7.60 -7.99
N LEU A 85 5.31 -7.57 -7.75
CA LEU A 85 4.39 -8.66 -8.05
C LEU A 85 3.37 -8.21 -9.10
N ASP A 86 3.18 -8.99 -10.16
CA ASP A 86 2.08 -8.85 -11.11
C ASP A 86 1.06 -9.95 -10.86
N ASN A 87 -0.16 -9.60 -10.42
CA ASN A 87 -1.21 -10.56 -10.05
C ASN A 87 -0.71 -11.71 -9.15
N SER A 88 0.15 -11.40 -8.18
CA SER A 88 0.81 -12.34 -7.24
C SER A 88 2.03 -13.10 -7.78
N TYR A 89 2.43 -12.92 -9.04
CA TYR A 89 3.66 -13.48 -9.57
C TYR A 89 4.84 -12.55 -9.36
N LEU A 90 5.95 -13.07 -8.84
CA LEU A 90 7.17 -12.29 -8.62
C LEU A 90 7.86 -11.96 -9.95
N VAL A 91 7.86 -10.67 -10.29
CA VAL A 91 8.53 -10.14 -11.49
C VAL A 91 9.95 -9.68 -11.17
N TYR A 92 10.15 -9.15 -9.97
CA TYR A 92 11.44 -8.67 -9.51
C TYR A 92 11.57 -8.76 -8.00
N SER A 93 12.78 -9.05 -7.51
CA SER A 93 13.17 -8.86 -6.12
C SER A 93 14.62 -8.39 -6.06
N GLY A 94 14.94 -7.44 -5.19
CA GLY A 94 16.32 -7.00 -4.99
C GLY A 94 16.48 -5.88 -3.96
N LEU A 95 17.73 -5.67 -3.56
CA LEU A 95 18.13 -4.53 -2.74
C LEU A 95 18.34 -3.31 -3.65
N ILE A 96 17.61 -2.24 -3.38
CA ILE A 96 17.73 -0.96 -4.06
C ILE A 96 18.49 0.01 -3.17
N ASN A 97 19.51 0.66 -3.73
CA ASN A 97 20.25 1.73 -3.07
C ASN A 97 20.51 2.85 -4.08
N GLY A 98 19.80 3.96 -3.96
CA GLY A 98 19.79 5.04 -4.95
C GLY A 98 18.68 4.86 -5.97
N TYR A 99 19.05 4.76 -7.25
CA TYR A 99 18.11 4.72 -8.38
C TYR A 99 17.86 3.29 -8.89
N PHE A 100 16.62 3.00 -9.22
CA PHE A 100 16.16 1.77 -9.86
C PHE A 100 15.20 2.12 -11.00
N GLU A 101 15.39 1.46 -12.15
CA GLU A 101 14.47 1.53 -13.28
C GLU A 101 14.32 0.13 -13.87
N ARG A 102 13.08 -0.30 -14.09
CA ARG A 102 12.80 -1.55 -14.77
C ARG A 102 11.47 -1.51 -15.51
N SER A 103 11.50 -1.97 -16.74
CA SER A 103 10.30 -2.19 -17.55
C SER A 103 9.89 -3.65 -17.56
N PHE A 104 8.59 -3.91 -17.57
CA PHE A 104 8.01 -5.23 -17.78
C PHE A 104 6.60 -5.07 -18.36
N THR A 105 6.09 -6.13 -18.98
CA THR A 105 4.71 -6.17 -19.46
C THR A 105 3.82 -6.71 -18.35
N GLY A 106 2.69 -6.06 -18.09
CA GLY A 106 1.77 -6.45 -17.01
C GLY A 106 0.32 -6.16 -17.35
N ASN A 107 -0.59 -6.74 -16.56
CA ASN A 107 -2.04 -6.54 -16.67
C ASN A 107 -2.67 -6.49 -15.28
N GLY A 108 -3.68 -5.65 -15.06
CA GLY A 108 -4.44 -5.69 -13.81
C GLY A 108 -3.75 -4.94 -12.67
N THR A 109 -3.33 -5.62 -11.59
CA THR A 109 -2.79 -4.95 -10.40
C THR A 109 -1.33 -5.31 -10.15
N LEU A 110 -0.50 -4.29 -10.10
CA LEU A 110 0.90 -4.36 -9.69
C LEU A 110 1.02 -4.11 -8.19
N TYR A 111 1.78 -4.95 -7.49
CA TYR A 111 2.11 -4.74 -6.08
C TYR A 111 3.60 -4.43 -5.95
N LEU A 112 3.89 -3.22 -5.46
CA LEU A 112 5.24 -2.83 -5.07
C LEU A 112 5.41 -3.04 -3.58
N VAL A 113 6.29 -3.94 -3.20
CA VAL A 113 6.50 -4.38 -1.83
C VAL A 113 7.87 -3.88 -1.38
N PHE A 114 7.87 -3.00 -0.39
CA PHE A 114 9.07 -2.38 0.17
C PHE A 114 9.33 -2.96 1.56
N SER A 115 10.59 -3.25 1.87
CA SER A 115 11.00 -3.59 3.23
C SER A 115 12.42 -3.12 3.53
N SER A 116 12.65 -2.57 4.72
CA SER A 116 13.98 -2.18 5.17
C SER A 116 14.03 -2.18 6.70
N GLU A 117 15.23 -2.37 7.28
CA GLU A 117 15.45 -2.34 8.73
C GLU A 117 15.37 -0.91 9.29
N SER A 118 15.85 0.05 8.49
CA SER A 118 15.64 1.49 8.68
C SER A 118 14.49 1.91 7.78
N GLY A 119 13.50 2.64 8.29
CA GLY A 119 12.27 2.93 7.55
C GLY A 119 12.47 3.43 6.10
N VAL A 120 11.48 3.17 5.25
CA VAL A 120 11.61 3.31 3.79
C VAL A 120 11.33 4.74 3.37
N TYR A 121 12.27 5.36 2.65
CA TYR A 121 12.10 6.61 1.93
C TYR A 121 12.31 6.37 0.43
N ALA A 122 11.22 6.36 -0.34
CA ALA A 122 11.28 6.11 -1.77
C ALA A 122 10.26 6.96 -2.54
N ASN A 123 10.71 7.56 -3.64
CA ASN A 123 9.85 8.12 -4.67
C ASN A 123 9.68 7.11 -5.77
N VAL A 124 8.44 6.83 -6.14
CA VAL A 124 8.12 5.90 -7.20
C VAL A 124 7.43 6.64 -8.33
N THR A 125 7.76 6.26 -9.55
CA THR A 125 7.15 6.73 -10.79
C THR A 125 6.87 5.52 -11.66
N LEU A 126 5.63 5.38 -12.10
CA LEU A 126 5.28 4.42 -13.15
C LEU A 126 5.11 5.15 -14.47
N THR A 127 5.44 4.51 -15.58
CA THR A 127 5.20 5.05 -16.91
C THR A 127 4.71 3.92 -17.79
N GLU A 128 3.51 4.05 -18.33
CA GLU A 128 2.99 3.13 -19.34
C GLU A 128 3.58 3.52 -20.70
N VAL A 129 4.09 2.54 -21.45
CA VAL A 129 4.46 2.67 -22.85
C VAL A 129 3.52 1.77 -23.64
N TYR A 130 2.65 2.39 -24.42
CA TYR A 130 1.66 1.69 -25.25
C TYR A 130 2.32 0.99 -26.44
N TYR A 131 1.66 -0.05 -26.93
CA TYR A 131 2.03 -0.81 -28.12
C TYR A 131 1.35 -0.24 -29.37
#